data_AF-A0A1U6GQ62-F1
#
_entry.id   AF-A0A1U6GQ62-F1
#
_cell.length_a   1.000
_cell.length_b   1.000
_cell.length_c   1.000
_cell.angle_alpha   90.00
_cell.angle_beta   90.00
_cell.angle_gamma   90.00
#
_symmetry.space_group_name_H-M   'P 1'
#
loop_
_entity.id
_entity.type
_entity.pdbx_description
1 polymer ?
#
loop_
_entity_poly.entity_id
_entity_poly.type
_entity_poly.pdbx_seq_one_letter_code
_entity_poly.pdbx_strand_id
1 'polypeptide(L)'
;MFTVPVLDIKSDPLDVLLTVIGYRLSMLADSDNEDVKALFADRKVTIEFASTESDVARHFSFDNGQFSQHSGHAKAADLTINFKDSMTGVKLLTKGNLPAFMTAVQEGNLSIEGDYSLMMWFNKLAKHIVPAIPEEYKPYIQKAKPYAYKAQQFANHWVGVAKHKLGK
;
A
#
# COMPACT_ATOMS: atom_id res chain seq x y z
N MET A 1 -18.21 14.24 4.18
CA MET A 1 -17.42 13.04 3.86
C MET A 1 -18.39 11.86 3.86
N PHE A 2 -18.47 11.10 2.77
CA PHE A 2 -19.33 9.92 2.69
C PHE A 2 -18.58 8.72 3.26
N THR A 3 -18.86 8.34 4.51
CA THR A 3 -18.34 7.12 5.12
C THR A 3 -19.31 5.97 4.84
N VAL A 4 -18.82 4.84 4.34
CA VAL A 4 -19.66 3.65 4.16
C VAL A 4 -19.93 3.06 5.56
N PRO A 5 -21.17 3.02 6.09
CA PRO A 5 -21.41 2.79 7.52
C PRO A 5 -21.00 1.40 8.05
N VAL A 6 -20.60 0.48 7.17
CA VAL A 6 -20.18 -0.88 7.53
C VAL A 6 -18.66 -1.00 7.68
N LEU A 7 -17.89 -0.06 7.13
CA LEU A 7 -16.42 -0.03 7.16
C LEU A 7 -15.98 1.42 7.36
N ASP A 8 -15.21 1.71 8.42
CA ASP A 8 -14.67 3.04 8.70
C ASP A 8 -13.67 3.46 7.60
N ILE A 9 -14.20 3.97 6.48
CA ILE A 9 -13.52 4.29 5.22
C ILE A 9 -13.88 5.72 4.82
N LYS A 10 -12.87 6.57 4.61
CA LYS A 10 -12.98 7.85 3.90
C LYS A 10 -13.08 7.56 2.39
N SER A 11 -13.84 8.36 1.64
CA SER A 11 -13.95 8.23 0.16
C SER A 11 -12.66 8.56 -0.62
N ASP A 12 -11.51 8.59 0.06
CA ASP A 12 -10.19 8.87 -0.48
C ASP A 12 -9.58 7.59 -1.10
N PRO A 13 -8.91 7.69 -2.26
CA PRO A 13 -8.40 6.51 -2.97
C PRO A 13 -7.31 5.74 -2.21
N LEU A 14 -6.50 6.41 -1.39
CA LEU A 14 -5.51 5.74 -0.54
C LEU A 14 -6.21 4.97 0.57
N ASP A 15 -7.18 5.57 1.26
CA ASP A 15 -7.88 4.88 2.35
C ASP A 15 -8.67 3.67 1.87
N VAL A 16 -9.31 3.77 0.69
CA VAL A 16 -9.98 2.64 0.04
C VAL A 16 -8.98 1.52 -0.26
N LEU A 17 -7.83 1.84 -0.87
CA LEU A 17 -6.79 0.86 -1.16
C LEU A 17 -6.27 0.18 0.11
N LEU A 18 -5.94 0.96 1.13
CA LEU A 18 -5.41 0.44 2.39
C LEU A 18 -6.46 -0.40 3.13
N THR A 19 -7.74 -0.05 3.03
CA THR A 19 -8.81 -0.88 3.62
C THR A 19 -8.89 -2.25 2.95
N VAL A 20 -8.80 -2.30 1.61
CA VAL A 20 -8.78 -3.56 0.85
C VAL A 20 -7.55 -4.39 1.22
N ILE A 21 -6.38 -3.75 1.34
CA ILE A 21 -5.15 -4.41 1.80
C ILE A 21 -5.35 -4.97 3.22
N GLY A 22 -5.90 -4.18 4.14
CA GLY A 22 -6.16 -4.60 5.51
C GLY A 22 -7.14 -5.77 5.58
N TYR A 23 -8.20 -5.77 4.77
CA TYR A 23 -9.13 -6.90 4.69
C TYR A 23 -8.45 -8.17 4.15
N ARG A 24 -7.55 -8.03 3.18
CA ARG A 24 -6.76 -9.15 2.70
C ARG A 24 -5.79 -9.66 3.78
N LEU A 25 -5.19 -8.76 4.56
CA LEU A 25 -4.30 -9.11 5.66
C LEU A 25 -5.05 -9.83 6.80
N SER A 26 -6.28 -9.44 7.13
CA SER A 26 -7.08 -10.17 8.11
C SER A 26 -7.38 -11.59 7.63
N MET A 27 -7.75 -11.77 6.36
CA MET A 27 -7.92 -13.10 5.77
C MET A 27 -6.64 -13.95 5.82
N LEU A 28 -5.49 -13.33 5.61
CA LEU A 28 -4.20 -14.02 5.66
C LEU A 28 -3.82 -14.42 7.09
N ALA A 29 -4.11 -13.56 8.07
CA ALA A 29 -3.92 -13.86 9.49
C ALA A 29 -4.72 -15.09 9.94
N ASP A 30 -5.95 -15.21 9.43
CA ASP A 30 -6.85 -16.34 9.72
C ASP A 30 -6.63 -17.57 8.82
N SER A 31 -5.67 -17.51 7.87
CA SER A 31 -5.42 -18.59 6.92
C SER A 31 -4.47 -19.66 7.47
N ASP A 32 -4.49 -20.85 6.88
CA ASP A 32 -3.55 -21.94 7.18
C ASP A 32 -2.21 -21.87 6.42
N ASN A 33 -1.87 -20.72 5.85
CA ASN A 33 -0.61 -20.55 5.15
C ASN A 33 0.57 -20.46 6.14
N GLU A 34 1.43 -21.49 6.17
CA GLU A 34 2.55 -21.59 7.11
C GLU A 34 3.56 -20.43 6.98
N ASP A 35 3.86 -19.99 5.75
CA ASP A 35 4.76 -18.85 5.52
C ASP A 35 4.21 -17.57 6.14
N VAL A 36 2.90 -17.35 6.01
CA VAL A 36 2.21 -16.18 6.59
C VAL A 36 2.14 -16.29 8.10
N LYS A 37 1.80 -17.47 8.65
CA LYS A 37 1.79 -17.70 10.11
C LYS A 37 3.16 -17.42 10.71
N ALA A 38 4.24 -17.90 10.08
CA ALA A 38 5.60 -17.63 10.53
C ALA A 38 5.96 -16.14 10.48
N LEU A 39 5.50 -15.40 9.46
CA LEU A 39 5.70 -13.96 9.38
C LEU A 39 4.95 -13.18 10.45
N PHE A 40 3.81 -13.68 10.95
CA PHE A 40 2.97 -13.00 11.94
C PHE A 40 3.28 -13.39 13.40
N ALA A 41 3.70 -14.63 13.64
CA ALA A 41 3.85 -15.20 14.98
C ALA A 41 4.82 -14.41 15.90
N ASP A 42 5.90 -13.87 15.33
CA ASP A 42 6.94 -13.17 16.10
C ASP A 42 6.91 -11.64 15.90
N ARG A 43 5.72 -11.09 15.67
CA ARG A 43 5.56 -9.66 15.34
C ARG A 43 4.57 -8.98 16.25
N LYS A 44 5.08 -7.95 16.94
CA LYS A 44 4.29 -6.98 17.67
C LYS A 44 4.66 -5.59 17.19
N VAL A 45 3.98 -5.13 16.14
CA VAL A 45 4.30 -3.86 15.46
C VAL A 45 3.06 -3.17 14.92
N THR A 46 3.09 -1.85 14.89
CA THR A 46 2.10 -1.01 14.21
C THR A 46 2.75 -0.26 13.06
N ILE A 47 2.21 -0.45 11.85
CA ILE A 47 2.63 0.26 10.64
C ILE A 47 1.55 1.25 10.24
N GLU A 48 1.89 2.52 10.13
CA GLU A 48 1.01 3.58 9.64
C GLU A 48 1.29 3.91 8.17
N PHE A 49 0.21 4.13 7.42
CA PHE A 49 0.23 4.71 6.09
C PHE A 49 -0.59 6.00 6.14
N ALA A 50 0.03 7.12 5.78
CA ALA A 50 -0.58 8.45 5.87
C ALA A 50 -0.39 9.25 4.57
N SER A 51 -1.21 10.28 4.38
CA SER A 51 -1.14 11.25 3.29
C SER A 51 -1.27 12.66 3.87
N THR A 52 -0.23 13.47 3.67
CA THR A 52 -0.15 14.81 4.27
C THR A 52 -1.15 15.78 3.67
N GLU A 53 -1.20 15.90 2.34
CA GLU A 53 -2.09 16.86 1.67
C GLU A 53 -3.57 16.46 1.76
N SER A 54 -3.85 15.14 1.86
CA SER A 54 -5.23 14.63 1.88
C SER A 54 -5.78 14.40 3.30
N ASP A 55 -4.95 14.57 4.33
CA ASP A 55 -5.30 14.32 5.75
C ASP A 55 -5.99 12.97 5.96
N VAL A 56 -5.34 11.93 5.43
CA VAL A 56 -5.80 10.54 5.48
C VAL A 56 -4.72 9.70 6.11
N ALA A 57 -5.11 8.83 7.04
CA ALA A 57 -4.22 7.87 7.65
C ALA A 57 -4.97 6.58 7.95
N ARG A 58 -4.25 5.46 7.92
CA ARG A 58 -4.69 4.15 8.38
C ARG A 58 -3.49 3.41 8.92
N HIS A 59 -3.68 2.69 10.01
CA HIS A 59 -2.63 1.88 10.59
C HIS A 59 -3.04 0.41 10.71
N PHE A 60 -2.03 -0.44 10.58
CA PHE A 60 -2.11 -1.88 10.66
C PHE A 60 -1.32 -2.34 11.88
N SER A 61 -1.99 -3.06 12.77
CA SER A 61 -1.37 -3.59 13.99
C SER A 61 -1.29 -5.11 13.89
N PHE A 62 -0.08 -5.62 14.05
CA PHE A 62 0.24 -7.03 14.10
C PHE A 62 0.63 -7.35 15.53
N ASP A 63 -0.01 -8.36 16.13
CA ASP A 63 0.29 -8.78 17.51
C ASP A 63 0.25 -10.31 17.60
N ASN A 64 1.43 -10.91 17.49
CA ASN A 64 1.70 -12.33 17.72
C ASN A 64 0.69 -13.26 17.03
N GLY A 65 0.61 -13.18 15.71
CA GLY A 65 -0.36 -13.95 14.92
C GLY A 65 -1.65 -13.19 14.59
N GLN A 66 -2.01 -12.18 15.39
CA GLN A 66 -3.24 -11.40 15.19
C GLN A 66 -3.01 -10.18 14.30
N PHE A 67 -4.08 -9.76 13.62
CA PHE A 67 -4.08 -8.56 12.78
C PHE A 67 -5.31 -7.69 13.06
N SER A 68 -5.11 -6.39 13.08
CA SER A 68 -6.17 -5.39 13.09
C SER A 68 -5.80 -4.19 12.23
N GLN A 69 -6.81 -3.47 11.77
CA GLN A 69 -6.65 -2.21 11.04
C GLN A 69 -7.62 -1.15 11.56
N HIS A 70 -7.20 0.11 11.56
CA HIS A 70 -8.03 1.24 12.00
C HIS A 70 -7.77 2.46 11.12
N SER A 71 -8.84 3.21 10.81
CA SER A 71 -8.72 4.52 10.18
C SER A 71 -8.14 5.54 11.17
N GLY A 72 -7.46 6.55 10.65
CA GLY A 72 -6.80 7.59 11.42
C GLY A 72 -5.37 7.23 11.84
N HIS A 73 -4.71 8.24 12.42
CA HIS A 73 -3.34 8.11 12.91
C HIS A 73 -3.26 7.17 14.11
N ALA A 74 -2.22 6.33 14.12
CA ALA A 74 -1.84 5.52 15.25
C ALA A 74 -1.39 6.42 16.41
N LYS A 75 -1.68 6.00 17.64
CA LYS A 75 -1.13 6.67 18.83
C LYS A 75 0.39 6.55 18.92
N ALA A 76 0.90 5.42 18.48
CA ALA A 76 2.31 5.12 18.34
C ALA A 76 2.46 4.13 17.17
N ALA A 77 3.30 4.46 16.20
CA ALA A 77 3.64 3.59 15.08
C ALA A 77 5.14 3.26 15.14
N ASP A 78 5.49 2.00 14.89
CA ASP A 78 6.87 1.56 14.79
C ASP A 78 7.47 1.90 13.43
N LEU A 79 6.61 2.04 12.41
CA LEU A 79 6.95 2.53 11.09
C LEU A 79 5.80 3.41 10.58
N THR A 80 6.12 4.60 10.10
CA THR A 80 5.18 5.47 9.39
C THR A 80 5.67 5.70 7.97
N ILE A 81 4.79 5.44 7.01
CA ILE A 81 5.00 5.76 5.60
C ILE A 81 4.03 6.89 5.25
N ASN A 82 4.54 8.12 5.19
CA ASN A 82 3.74 9.31 4.96
C ASN A 82 3.95 9.80 3.53
N PHE A 83 2.92 9.68 2.70
CA PHE A 83 2.91 10.16 1.33
C PHE A 83 2.60 11.65 1.29
N LYS A 84 3.14 12.34 0.29
CA LYS A 84 2.77 13.74 0.03
C LYS A 84 1.25 13.88 -0.19
N ASP A 85 0.70 13.05 -1.06
CA ASP A 85 -0.72 13.01 -1.40
C ASP A 85 -1.21 11.56 -1.61
N SER A 86 -2.54 11.36 -1.55
CA SER A 86 -3.14 10.02 -1.63
C SER A 86 -2.89 9.32 -2.96
N MET A 87 -2.87 10.04 -4.08
CA MET A 87 -2.63 9.44 -5.39
C MET A 87 -1.17 9.01 -5.56
N THR A 88 -0.23 9.74 -4.97
CA THR A 88 1.16 9.32 -4.84
C THR A 88 1.26 8.02 -4.04
N GLY A 89 0.55 7.92 -2.91
CA GLY A 89 0.47 6.69 -2.12
C GLY A 89 -0.06 5.49 -2.90
N VAL A 90 -1.20 5.66 -3.59
CA VAL A 90 -1.78 4.61 -4.45
C VAL A 90 -0.79 4.17 -5.53
N LYS A 91 -0.12 5.11 -6.21
CA LYS A 91 0.85 4.79 -7.27
C LYS A 91 2.06 4.03 -6.74
N LEU A 92 2.57 4.38 -5.57
CA LEU A 92 3.75 3.72 -4.98
C LEU A 92 3.40 2.32 -4.46
N LEU A 93 2.30 2.19 -3.71
CA LEU A 93 1.84 0.92 -3.17
C LEU A 93 1.51 -0.09 -4.28
N THR A 94 0.85 0.35 -5.35
CA THR A 94 0.51 -0.52 -6.50
C THR A 94 1.73 -0.93 -7.32
N LYS A 95 2.78 -0.10 -7.39
CA LYS A 95 4.07 -0.51 -7.99
C LYS A 95 4.79 -1.56 -7.15
N GLY A 96 4.67 -1.47 -5.82
CA GLY A 96 5.14 -2.49 -4.88
C GLY A 96 6.64 -2.82 -4.97
N ASN A 97 7.49 -1.89 -5.43
CA ASN A 97 8.92 -2.12 -5.52
C ASN A 97 9.72 -1.08 -4.73
N LEU A 98 10.75 -1.56 -4.03
CA LEU A 98 11.58 -0.74 -3.14
C LEU A 98 12.28 0.43 -3.85
N PRO A 99 12.82 0.28 -5.08
CA PRO A 99 13.44 1.40 -5.78
C PRO A 99 12.50 2.60 -5.99
N ALA A 100 11.23 2.38 -6.33
CA ALA A 100 10.27 3.47 -6.51
C ALA A 100 9.99 4.23 -5.20
N PHE A 101 9.94 3.53 -4.07
CA PHE A 101 9.82 4.15 -2.75
C PHE A 101 11.05 5.00 -2.44
N MET A 102 12.27 4.46 -2.64
CA MET A 102 13.50 5.20 -2.38
C MET A 102 13.63 6.45 -3.26
N THR A 103 13.24 6.37 -4.53
CA THR A 103 13.17 7.57 -5.40
C THR A 103 12.15 8.58 -4.87
N ALA A 104 10.98 8.14 -4.40
CA ALA A 104 9.98 9.05 -3.84
C ALA A 104 10.46 9.75 -2.56
N VAL A 105 11.26 9.07 -1.71
CA VAL A 105 11.95 9.69 -0.57
C VAL A 105 12.86 10.81 -1.06
N GLN A 106 13.73 10.53 -2.03
CA GLN A 106 14.69 11.49 -2.56
C GLN A 106 14.03 12.69 -3.22
N GLU A 107 12.90 12.49 -3.90
CA GLU A 107 12.11 13.55 -4.54
C GLU A 107 11.19 14.32 -3.56
N GLY A 108 11.15 13.94 -2.28
CA GLY A 108 10.28 14.58 -1.27
C GLY A 108 8.79 14.28 -1.44
N ASN A 109 8.45 13.21 -2.16
CA ASN A 109 7.07 12.77 -2.40
C ASN A 109 6.55 11.79 -1.34
N LEU A 110 7.44 11.32 -0.46
CA LEU A 110 7.14 10.43 0.65
C LEU A 110 8.21 10.60 1.74
N SER A 111 7.82 10.55 3.01
CA SER A 111 8.71 10.38 4.15
C SER A 111 8.48 9.03 4.81
N ILE A 112 9.54 8.52 5.43
CA ILE A 112 9.49 7.28 6.22
C ILE A 112 10.09 7.62 7.58
N GLU A 113 9.42 7.19 8.64
CA GLU A 113 9.84 7.42 10.02
C GLU A 113 9.74 6.11 10.81
N GLY A 114 10.62 5.90 11.79
CA GLY A 114 10.66 4.68 12.60
C GLY A 114 11.62 3.61 12.07
N ASP A 115 11.28 2.34 12.27
CA ASP A 115 12.13 1.20 11.91
C ASP A 115 11.98 0.78 10.44
N TYR A 116 12.95 1.19 9.63
CA TYR A 116 13.04 0.85 8.19
C TYR A 116 13.14 -0.66 7.93
N SER A 117 13.59 -1.46 8.88
CA SER A 117 13.64 -2.93 8.73
C SER A 117 12.24 -3.52 8.52
N LEU A 118 11.21 -2.85 9.05
CA LEU A 118 9.81 -3.24 8.90
C LEU A 118 9.33 -3.11 7.45
N MET A 119 9.91 -2.26 6.62
CA MET A 119 9.60 -2.24 5.19
C MET A 119 10.03 -3.52 4.48
N MET A 120 11.21 -4.05 4.83
CA MET A 120 11.69 -5.31 4.25
C MET A 120 10.84 -6.48 4.71
N TRP A 121 10.45 -6.50 5.98
CA TRP A 121 9.53 -7.50 6.51
C TRP A 121 8.15 -7.41 5.85
N PHE A 122 7.57 -6.21 5.76
CA PHE A 122 6.27 -5.99 5.12
C PHE A 122 6.31 -6.36 3.63
N ASN A 123 7.40 -6.11 2.93
CA ASN A 123 7.56 -6.54 1.52
C ASN A 123 7.56 -8.07 1.36
N LYS A 124 8.06 -8.84 2.36
CA LYS A 124 7.92 -10.31 2.33
C LYS A 124 6.45 -10.70 2.44
N LEU A 125 5.71 -10.07 3.36
CA LEU A 125 4.28 -10.28 3.52
C LEU A 125 3.46 -9.86 2.29
N ALA A 126 3.80 -8.72 1.67
CA ALA A 126 3.10 -8.17 0.52
C ALA A 126 3.00 -9.15 -0.67
N LYS A 127 3.96 -10.08 -0.80
CA LYS A 127 3.93 -11.15 -1.82
C LYS A 127 2.71 -12.09 -1.68
N HIS A 128 2.13 -12.21 -0.49
CA HIS A 128 0.95 -13.03 -0.22
C HIS A 128 -0.36 -12.23 -0.30
N ILE A 129 -0.26 -10.89 -0.22
CA ILE A 129 -1.42 -9.98 -0.31
C ILE A 129 -2.00 -10.03 -1.71
N VAL A 130 -1.16 -9.92 -2.75
CA VAL A 130 -1.62 -10.05 -4.14
C VAL A 130 -2.04 -11.50 -4.39
N PRO A 131 -3.33 -11.78 -4.67
CA PRO A 131 -3.77 -13.14 -4.89
C PRO A 131 -3.11 -13.74 -6.12
N ALA A 132 -2.76 -15.03 -6.03
CA ALA A 132 -2.36 -15.78 -7.21
C ALA A 132 -3.53 -15.79 -8.21
N ILE A 133 -3.27 -15.33 -9.44
CA ILE A 133 -4.28 -15.33 -10.50
C ILE A 133 -4.56 -16.80 -10.87
N PRO A 134 -5.79 -17.30 -10.71
CA PRO A 134 -6.10 -18.67 -11.09
C PRO A 134 -5.84 -18.88 -12.59
N GLU A 135 -5.47 -20.10 -12.96
CA GLU A 135 -4.98 -20.43 -14.30
C GLU A 135 -6.00 -20.10 -15.40
N GLU A 136 -7.29 -20.28 -15.10
CA GLU A 136 -8.44 -19.92 -15.92
C GLU A 136 -8.50 -18.42 -16.28
N TYR A 137 -8.01 -17.55 -15.40
CA TYR A 137 -8.04 -16.10 -15.60
C TYR A 137 -6.76 -15.55 -16.26
N LYS A 138 -5.69 -16.35 -16.35
CA LYS A 138 -4.44 -15.98 -17.03
C LYS A 138 -4.65 -15.46 -18.47
N PRO A 139 -5.50 -16.05 -19.34
CA PRO A 139 -5.70 -15.54 -20.70
C PRO A 139 -6.40 -14.17 -20.73
N TYR A 140 -7.31 -13.88 -19.80
CA TYR A 140 -7.97 -12.58 -19.70
C TYR A 140 -7.01 -11.49 -19.24
N ILE A 141 -6.17 -11.82 -18.26
CA ILE A 141 -5.11 -10.91 -17.80
C ILE A 141 -4.10 -10.65 -18.93
N GLN A 142 -3.71 -11.66 -19.69
CA GLN A 142 -2.82 -11.48 -20.86
C GLN A 142 -3.42 -10.56 -21.92
N LYS A 143 -4.74 -10.67 -22.18
CA LYS A 143 -5.45 -9.74 -23.07
C LYS A 143 -5.50 -8.31 -22.50
N ALA A 144 -5.58 -8.16 -21.19
CA ALA A 144 -5.61 -6.86 -20.51
C ALA A 144 -4.21 -6.20 -20.36
N LYS A 145 -3.14 -6.99 -20.26
CA LYS A 145 -1.74 -6.53 -20.14
C LYS A 145 -1.34 -5.41 -21.12
N PRO A 146 -1.62 -5.50 -22.44
CA PRO A 146 -1.25 -4.43 -23.37
C PRO A 146 -2.02 -3.12 -23.11
N TYR A 147 -3.24 -3.19 -22.59
CA TYR A 147 -4.02 -1.99 -22.23
C TYR A 147 -3.49 -1.36 -20.94
N ALA A 148 -3.14 -2.17 -19.94
CA ALA A 148 -2.47 -1.70 -18.73
C ALA A 148 -1.11 -1.04 -19.08
N TYR A 149 -0.35 -1.64 -19.99
CA TYR A 149 0.91 -1.07 -20.49
C TYR A 149 0.70 0.26 -21.23
N LYS A 150 -0.30 0.35 -22.11
CA LYS A 150 -0.66 1.62 -22.78
C LYS A 150 -1.07 2.70 -21.78
N ALA A 151 -1.89 2.37 -20.78
CA ALA A 151 -2.29 3.29 -19.73
C ALA A 151 -1.08 3.77 -18.91
N GLN A 152 -0.15 2.86 -18.57
CA GLN A 152 1.08 3.18 -17.86
C GLN A 152 2.03 4.06 -18.69
N GLN A 153 2.20 3.78 -19.98
CA GLN A 153 2.97 4.62 -20.89
C GLN A 153 2.35 6.01 -21.05
N PHE A 154 1.03 6.09 -21.17
CA PHE A 154 0.31 7.36 -21.24
C PHE A 154 0.53 8.16 -19.95
N ALA A 155 0.35 7.55 -18.77
CA ALA A 155 0.61 8.19 -17.50
C ALA A 155 2.07 8.69 -17.38
N ASN A 156 3.05 7.86 -17.77
CA ASN A 156 4.47 8.25 -17.77
C ASN A 156 4.77 9.39 -18.75
N HIS A 157 4.14 9.39 -19.93
CA HIS A 157 4.27 10.48 -20.91
C HIS A 157 3.78 11.80 -20.33
N TRP A 158 2.59 11.82 -19.73
CA TRP A 158 2.02 13.02 -19.11
C TRP A 158 2.82 13.50 -17.89
N VAL A 159 3.32 12.57 -17.06
CA VAL A 159 4.23 12.91 -15.96
C VAL A 159 5.53 13.52 -16.49
N GLY A 160 6.09 12.99 -17.58
CA GLY A 160 7.28 13.56 -18.23
C GLY A 160 7.04 14.95 -18.81
N VAL A 161 5.90 15.17 -19.45
CA VAL A 161 5.48 16.48 -19.98
C VAL A 161 5.30 17.50 -18.85
N ALA A 162 4.69 17.10 -17.73
CA ALA A 162 4.52 17.96 -16.56
C ALA A 162 5.87 18.31 -15.91
N LYS A 163 6.77 17.33 -15.72
CA LYS A 163 8.13 17.56 -15.21
C LYS A 163 8.92 18.53 -16.12
N HIS A 164 8.79 18.41 -17.44
CA HIS A 164 9.45 19.32 -18.38
C HIS A 164 8.84 20.74 -18.39
N LYS A 165 7.55 20.89 -18.10
CA LYS A 165 6.88 22.21 -18.02
C LYS A 165 7.11 22.93 -16.69
N LEU A 166 7.31 22.20 -15.60
CA LEU A 166 7.55 22.75 -14.25
C LEU A 166 9.04 22.95 -13.93
N GLY A 167 9.95 22.44 -14.77
CA GLY A 167 11.40 22.61 -14.66
C GLY A 167 11.97 23.81 -15.42
N LYS A 168 11.17 24.85 -15.68
CA LYS A 168 11.61 26.16 -16.20
C LYS A 168 11.16 27.27 -15.29
#